data_AF-A0AA39T7Y4-F1
#
_entry.id   AF-A0AA39T7Y4-F1
#
_cell.length_a   1.000
_cell.length_b   1.000
_cell.length_c   1.000
_cell.angle_alpha   90.00
_cell.angle_beta   90.00
_cell.angle_gamma   90.00
#
_symmetry.space_group_name_H-M   'P 1'
#
loop_
_entity.id
_entity.type
_entity.pdbx_description
1 polymer ?
#
loop_
_entity_poly.entity_id
_entity_poly.type
_entity_poly.pdbx_seq_one_letter_code
_entity_poly.pdbx_strand_id
1 'polypeptide(L)'
;MKGGSCKESFVAWENCVEEAEKNKEDVVDKCLEAPGTLRKCMDAHADYYEPILRAKKAAQDEVVKELEKEKESKESNQQKKVESNENATGN
;
A
#
# COMPACT_ATOMS: atom_id res chain seq x y z
N MET A 1 -16.19 6.12 -6.98
CA MET A 1 -16.22 6.80 -5.67
C MET A 1 -16.86 8.19 -5.67
N LYS A 2 -17.33 8.74 -6.82
CA LYS A 2 -17.96 10.08 -6.88
C LYS A 2 -19.43 10.13 -6.42
N GLY A 3 -19.89 9.10 -5.72
CA GLY A 3 -21.23 8.99 -5.13
C GLY A 3 -21.14 8.63 -3.64
N GLY A 4 -22.20 8.96 -2.90
CA GLY A 4 -22.28 8.76 -1.45
C GLY A 4 -21.69 9.91 -0.63
N SER A 5 -21.73 9.74 0.69
CA SER A 5 -21.33 10.77 1.68
C SER A 5 -19.86 11.16 1.63
N CYS A 6 -18.99 10.31 1.09
CA CYS A 6 -17.54 10.54 1.00
C CYS A 6 -17.08 11.13 -0.34
N LYS A 7 -18.00 11.59 -1.18
CA LYS A 7 -17.69 12.19 -2.49
C LYS A 7 -16.67 13.33 -2.38
N GLU A 8 -16.88 14.27 -1.45
CA GLU A 8 -16.02 15.45 -1.32
C GLU A 8 -14.60 15.06 -0.88
N SER A 9 -14.46 14.11 0.05
CA SER A 9 -13.14 13.56 0.41
C SER A 9 -12.46 12.86 -0.75
N PHE A 10 -13.22 12.19 -1.62
CA PHE A 10 -12.68 11.54 -2.81
C PHE A 10 -12.22 12.55 -3.87
N VAL A 11 -13.02 13.59 -4.12
CA VAL A 11 -12.65 14.68 -5.05
C VAL A 11 -11.42 15.44 -4.55
N ALA A 12 -11.32 15.71 -3.25
CA ALA A 12 -10.14 16.34 -2.67
C ALA A 12 -8.87 15.50 -2.89
N TRP A 13 -8.97 14.17 -2.77
CA TRP A 13 -7.87 13.28 -3.09
C TRP A 13 -7.51 13.31 -4.59
N GLU A 14 -8.49 13.23 -5.49
CA GLU A 14 -8.25 13.32 -6.95
C GLU A 14 -7.58 14.65 -7.33
N ASN A 15 -8.06 15.77 -6.80
CA ASN A 15 -7.49 17.09 -7.06
C ASN A 15 -6.03 17.16 -6.59
N CYS A 16 -5.72 16.60 -5.41
CA CYS A 16 -4.35 16.55 -4.91
C CYS A 16 -3.43 15.74 -5.85
N VAL A 17 -3.90 14.57 -6.32
CA VAL A 17 -3.16 13.74 -7.28
C VAL A 17 -2.93 14.50 -8.59
N GLU A 18 -3.97 15.13 -9.13
CA GLU A 18 -3.90 15.91 -10.36
C GLU A 18 -2.92 17.11 -10.24
N GLU A 19 -2.92 17.80 -9.10
CA GLU A 19 -1.95 18.87 -8.81
C GLU A 19 -0.52 18.34 -8.73
N ALA A 20 -0.30 17.23 -8.01
CA ALA A 20 1.01 16.62 -7.88
C ALA A 20 1.55 16.18 -9.25
N GLU A 21 0.72 15.56 -10.09
CA GLU A 21 1.09 15.16 -11.45
C GLU A 21 1.45 16.37 -12.34
N LYS A 22 0.63 17.44 -12.32
CA LYS A 22 0.90 18.67 -13.07
C LYS A 22 2.21 19.33 -12.67
N ASN A 23 2.51 19.34 -11.37
CA ASN A 23 3.71 19.95 -10.81
C ASN A 23 4.92 19.02 -10.79
N LYS A 24 4.76 17.75 -11.21
CA LYS A 24 5.79 16.70 -11.15
C LYS A 24 6.30 16.48 -9.72
N GLU A 25 5.41 16.60 -8.74
CA GLU A 25 5.65 16.32 -7.33
C GLU A 25 5.41 14.82 -7.05
N ASP A 26 6.04 14.30 -6.00
CA ASP A 26 5.75 12.95 -5.53
C ASP A 26 4.34 12.92 -4.92
N VAL A 27 3.46 12.09 -5.50
CA VAL A 27 2.05 11.98 -5.08
C VAL A 27 1.92 11.44 -3.66
N VAL A 28 2.82 10.53 -3.25
CA VAL A 28 2.78 9.92 -1.92
C VAL A 28 3.08 10.97 -0.87
N ASP A 29 4.12 11.77 -1.08
CA ASP A 29 4.51 12.83 -0.16
C ASP A 29 3.48 13.98 -0.15
N LYS A 30 3.08 14.45 -1.34
CA LYS A 30 2.17 15.59 -1.50
C LYS A 30 0.76 15.30 -0.95
N CYS A 31 0.28 14.07 -1.14
CA CYS A 31 -1.10 13.69 -0.84
C CYS A 31 -1.23 12.69 0.31
N LEU A 32 -0.19 12.51 1.13
CA LEU A 32 -0.09 11.48 2.18
C LEU A 32 -1.37 11.36 3.05
N GLU A 33 -1.95 12.51 3.43
CA GLU A 33 -3.10 12.56 4.34
C GLU A 33 -4.44 12.28 3.65
N ALA A 34 -4.54 12.54 2.35
CA ALA A 34 -5.81 12.49 1.62
C ALA A 34 -6.43 11.06 1.55
N PRO A 35 -5.67 9.99 1.26
CA PRO A 35 -6.18 8.61 1.34
C PRO A 35 -6.67 8.23 2.74
N GLY A 36 -6.01 8.73 3.80
CA GLY A 36 -6.38 8.47 5.19
C GLY A 36 -7.72 9.11 5.55
N THR A 37 -7.92 10.36 5.17
CA THR A 37 -9.18 11.08 5.35
C THR A 37 -10.33 10.42 4.60
N LEU A 38 -10.12 10.06 3.33
CA LEU A 38 -11.11 9.33 2.53
C LEU A 38 -11.46 7.98 3.18
N ARG A 39 -10.46 7.23 3.65
CA ARG A 39 -10.68 5.94 4.29
C ARG A 39 -11.52 6.06 5.57
N LYS A 40 -11.19 7.01 6.45
CA LYS A 40 -11.96 7.27 7.68
C LYS A 40 -13.43 7.57 7.37
N CYS A 41 -13.70 8.37 6.34
CA CYS A 41 -15.07 8.62 5.90
C CYS A 41 -15.76 7.32 5.44
N MET A 42 -15.11 6.53 4.59
CA MET A 42 -15.70 5.28 4.10
C MET A 42 -15.98 4.28 5.22
N ASP A 43 -15.09 4.17 6.21
CA ASP A 43 -15.29 3.29 7.37
C ASP A 43 -16.48 3.77 8.24
N ALA A 44 -16.71 5.09 8.36
CA ALA A 44 -17.88 5.64 9.06
C ALA A 44 -19.21 5.41 8.32
N HIS A 45 -19.13 5.15 7.00
CA HIS A 45 -20.27 4.87 6.12
C HIS A 45 -20.14 3.48 5.49
N ALA A 46 -19.70 2.51 6.29
CA ALA A 46 -19.31 1.19 5.81
C ALA A 46 -20.47 0.43 5.17
N ASP A 47 -21.72 0.68 5.54
CA ASP A 47 -22.91 0.09 4.93
C ASP A 47 -23.03 0.44 3.44
N TYR A 48 -22.77 1.69 3.08
CA TYR A 48 -22.77 2.14 1.69
C TYR A 48 -21.50 1.70 0.93
N TYR A 49 -20.35 1.66 1.59
CA TYR A 49 -19.05 1.38 0.96
C TYR A 49 -18.56 -0.07 1.11
N GLU A 50 -19.36 -0.98 1.70
CA GLU A 50 -18.96 -2.35 2.05
C GLU A 50 -18.25 -3.10 0.91
N PRO A 51 -18.77 -3.12 -0.33
CA PRO A 51 -18.14 -3.87 -1.41
C PRO A 51 -16.72 -3.38 -1.72
N ILE A 52 -16.50 -2.07 -1.60
CA ILE A 52 -15.23 -1.42 -1.91
C ILE A 52 -14.25 -1.63 -0.75
N LEU A 53 -14.74 -1.54 0.49
CA LEU A 53 -13.94 -1.81 1.69
C LEU A 53 -13.45 -3.26 1.72
N ARG A 54 -14.32 -4.22 1.33
CA ARG A 54 -13.96 -5.63 1.20
C ARG A 54 -12.90 -5.86 0.12
N ALA A 55 -13.10 -5.30 -1.07
CA ALA A 55 -12.13 -5.40 -2.16
C ALA A 55 -10.76 -4.80 -1.76
N LYS A 56 -10.76 -3.65 -1.08
CA LYS A 56 -9.54 -3.03 -0.55
C LYS A 56 -8.83 -3.94 0.46
N LYS A 57 -9.57 -4.56 1.39
CA LYS A 57 -8.97 -5.48 2.36
C LYS A 57 -8.35 -6.70 1.66
N ALA A 58 -9.06 -7.31 0.73
CA ALA A 58 -8.53 -8.46 -0.02
C ALA A 58 -7.24 -8.11 -0.78
N ALA A 59 -7.20 -6.93 -1.42
CA ALA A 59 -5.98 -6.46 -2.09
C ALA A 59 -4.82 -6.22 -1.11
N GLN A 60 -5.11 -5.68 0.09
CA GLN A 60 -4.09 -5.50 1.14
C GLN A 60 -3.55 -6.85 1.63
N ASP A 61 -4.42 -7.82 1.88
CA ASP A 61 -4.05 -9.16 2.37
C ASP A 61 -3.15 -9.88 1.34
N GLU A 62 -3.43 -9.77 0.04
CA GLU A 62 -2.56 -10.33 -1.01
C GLU A 62 -1.19 -9.64 -1.06
N VAL A 63 -1.12 -8.31 -0.91
CA VAL A 63 0.17 -7.59 -0.85
C VAL A 63 0.98 -8.01 0.38
N VAL A 64 0.35 -8.16 1.54
CA VAL A 64 1.01 -8.64 2.77
C VAL A 64 1.61 -10.03 2.56
N LYS A 65 0.83 -10.94 1.97
CA LYS A 65 1.27 -12.31 1.66
C LYS A 65 2.45 -12.35 0.69
N GLU A 66 2.46 -11.50 -0.35
CA GLU A 66 3.60 -11.42 -1.26
C GLU A 66 4.85 -10.86 -0.57
N LEU A 67 4.70 -9.85 0.29
CA LEU A 67 5.81 -9.31 1.10
C LEU A 67 6.37 -10.35 2.08
N GLU A 68 5.52 -11.20 2.66
CA GLU A 68 5.95 -12.31 3.53
C GLU A 68 6.77 -13.35 2.76
N LYS A 69 6.29 -13.81 1.59
CA LYS A 69 7.06 -14.72 0.72
C LYS A 69 8.38 -14.11 0.27
N GLU A 70 8.41 -12.82 -0.03
CA GLU A 70 9.65 -12.13 -0.41
C GLU A 70 10.66 -12.10 0.75
N LYS A 71 10.20 -11.91 1.99
CA LYS A 71 11.05 -11.98 3.19
C LYS A 71 11.59 -13.39 3.39
N GLU A 72 10.73 -14.42 3.34
CA GLU A 72 11.13 -15.82 3.50
C GLU A 72 12.16 -16.26 2.43
N SER A 73 11.96 -15.86 1.17
CA SER A 73 12.90 -16.16 0.08
C SER A 73 14.22 -15.40 0.19
N LYS A 74 14.22 -14.17 0.72
CA LYS A 74 15.45 -13.40 1.01
C LYS A 74 16.23 -13.98 2.19
N GLU A 75 15.55 -14.46 3.22
CA GLU A 75 16.15 -15.11 4.39
C GLU A 75 16.82 -16.45 4.00
N SER A 76 16.15 -17.27 3.17
CA SER A 76 16.73 -18.51 2.63
C SER A 76 18.00 -18.27 1.78
N ASN A 77 18.05 -17.16 1.04
CA ASN A 77 19.21 -16.83 0.18
C ASN A 77 20.41 -16.26 0.99
N GLN A 78 20.16 -15.61 2.14
CA GLN A 78 21.22 -15.19 3.07
C GLN A 78 21.86 -16.38 3.78
N GLN A 79 21.07 -17.39 4.16
CA GLN A 79 21.59 -18.60 4.81
C GLN A 79 22.54 -19.39 3.87
N LYS A 80 22.23 -19.46 2.57
CA LYS A 80 23.10 -20.08 1.56
C LYS A 80 24.40 -19.31 1.30
N LYS A 81 24.43 -17.98 1.50
CA LYS A 81 25.62 -17.14 1.34
C LYS A 81 26.56 -17.21 2.55
N VAL A 82 26.05 -17.49 3.74
CA VAL A 82 26.87 -17.71 4.96
C VAL A 82 27.56 -19.07 4.90
N GLU A 83 26.84 -20.13 4.51
CA GLU A 83 27.39 -21.49 4.40
C GLU A 83 28.45 -21.65 3.29
N SER A 84 28.37 -20.85 2.22
CA SER A 84 29.40 -20.83 1.17
C SER A 84 30.68 -20.08 1.56
N ASN A 85 30.66 -19.23 2.60
CA ASN A 85 31.81 -18.42 3.00
C ASN A 85 32.63 -19.09 4.13
N GLU A 86 32.05 -20.01 4.90
CA GLU A 86 32.79 -20.81 5.90
C GLU A 86 33.63 -21.93 5.26
N ASN A 87 33.24 -22.46 4.09
CA ASN A 87 34.02 -23.50 3.40
C ASN A 87 35.24 -22.98 2.59
N ALA A 88 35.52 -21.67 2.59
CA ALA A 88 36.64 -21.07 1.85
C ALA A 88 37.84 -20.66 2.73
N THR A 89 37.77 -20.81 4.06
CA THR A 89 38.82 -20.35 5.01
C THR A 89 39.38 -21.50 5.87
N GLY A 90 39.52 -22.69 5.29
CA GLY A 90 40.16 -23.84 5.94
C GLY A 90 41.29 -24.40 5.10
N ASN A 91 42.48 -23.80 5.21
CA ASN A 91 43.77 -24.40 4.82
C ASN A 91 44.63 -24.53 6.07
#